data_AF-A0A821RHA8-F1
#
_entry.id   AF-A0A821RHA8-F1
#
_cell.length_a   1.000
_cell.length_b   1.000
_cell.length_c   1.000
_cell.angle_alpha   90.00
_cell.angle_beta   90.00
_cell.angle_gamma   90.00
#
_symmetry.space_group_name_H-M   'P 1'
#
loop_
_entity.id
_entity.type
_entity.pdbx_description
1 polymer ?
#
loop_
_entity_poly.entity_id
_entity_poly.type
_entity_poly.pdbx_seq_one_letter_code
_entity_poly.pdbx_strand_id
1 'polypeptide(L)'
;MLAAGQCHVVSYISSKWNSTSLANATGSRSGSHIAVDECGRIWYAIGAFGLRIYDPSGLEIASWNMSLGSDTIFEIVLLPNRVLLATQVNAQTIIQYDPQLTCY
;
A
#
# COMPACT_ATOMS: atom_id res chain seq x y z
N MET A 1 -26.79 12.64 -9.02
CA MET A 1 -26.37 11.24 -9.26
C MET A 1 -25.07 11.29 -10.04
N LEU A 2 -23.93 11.19 -9.36
CA LEU A 2 -22.62 11.07 -10.03
C LEU A 2 -22.33 9.58 -10.24
N ALA A 3 -21.92 9.24 -11.45
CA ALA A 3 -21.67 7.88 -11.89
C ALA A 3 -20.57 7.23 -11.04
N ALA A 4 -20.76 5.97 -10.66
CA ALA A 4 -19.73 5.17 -10.04
C ALA A 4 -18.57 5.01 -11.03
N GLY A 5 -17.46 5.71 -10.76
CA GLY A 5 -16.21 5.52 -11.48
C GLY A 5 -15.78 4.06 -11.35
N GLN A 6 -15.37 3.46 -12.47
CA GLN A 6 -14.84 2.11 -12.48
C GLN A 6 -13.56 2.09 -11.63
N CYS A 7 -13.55 1.35 -10.51
CA CYS A 7 -12.33 1.05 -9.79
C CYS A 7 -11.43 0.18 -10.67
N HIS A 8 -10.39 0.78 -11.23
CA HIS A 8 -9.31 0.04 -11.86
C HIS A 8 -8.34 -0.41 -10.77
N VAL A 9 -8.51 -1.64 -10.27
CA VAL A 9 -7.49 -2.27 -9.41
C VAL A 9 -6.31 -2.65 -10.29
N VAL A 10 -5.26 -1.83 -10.28
CA VAL A 10 -3.98 -2.21 -10.85
C VAL A 10 -3.05 -2.59 -9.71
N SER A 11 -3.09 -3.86 -9.30
CA SER A 11 -2.06 -4.44 -8.43
C SER A 11 -0.86 -4.81 -9.29
N TYR A 12 0.28 -4.17 -9.06
CA TYR A 12 1.54 -4.59 -9.65
C TYR A 12 2.24 -5.52 -8.66
N ILE A 13 2.06 -6.83 -8.86
CA ILE A 13 2.85 -7.85 -8.17
C ILE A 13 4.23 -7.84 -8.82
N SER A 14 5.23 -7.33 -8.11
CA SER A 14 6.61 -7.53 -8.48
C SER A 14 7.35 -8.07 -7.28
N SER A 15 7.52 -9.39 -7.28
CA SER A 15 8.41 -10.08 -6.36
C SER A 15 9.90 -9.74 -6.61
N LYS A 16 10.22 -8.79 -7.51
CA LYS A 16 11.59 -8.43 -7.91
C LYS A 16 11.78 -6.96 -8.33
N TRP A 17 11.10 -5.98 -7.72
CA TRP A 17 11.54 -4.58 -7.86
C TRP A 17 12.80 -4.40 -7.02
N ASN A 18 13.96 -4.62 -7.65
CA ASN A 18 15.27 -4.38 -7.07
C ASN A 18 15.56 -2.87 -7.10
N SER A 19 14.70 -2.09 -6.45
CA SER A 19 14.87 -0.65 -6.26
C SER A 19 15.83 -0.47 -5.08
N THR A 20 17.13 -0.44 -5.36
CA THR A 20 18.17 -0.16 -4.36
C THR A 20 17.95 1.16 -3.63
N SER A 21 17.29 2.14 -4.26
CA SER A 21 16.92 3.40 -3.61
C SER A 21 15.83 3.24 -2.54
N LEU A 22 14.78 2.46 -2.79
CA LEU A 22 13.71 2.21 -1.82
C LEU A 22 14.13 1.23 -0.72
N ALA A 23 14.91 0.19 -1.06
CA ALA A 23 15.47 -0.74 -0.09
C ALA A 23 16.45 -0.05 0.87
N ASN A 24 17.24 0.93 0.41
CA ASN A 24 18.12 1.72 1.26
C ASN A 24 17.36 2.72 2.14
N ALA A 25 16.25 3.29 1.66
CA ALA A 25 15.43 4.20 2.44
C ALA A 25 14.67 3.50 3.59
N THR A 26 14.35 2.21 3.43
CA THR A 26 13.49 1.46 4.37
C THR A 26 14.21 0.33 5.11
N GLY A 27 15.37 -0.10 4.65
CA GLY A 27 16.11 -1.24 5.22
C GLY A 27 15.45 -2.61 4.99
N SER A 28 14.36 -2.69 4.21
CA SER A 28 13.56 -3.91 4.01
C SER A 28 13.77 -4.53 2.61
N ARG A 29 13.90 -5.86 2.55
CA ARG A 29 13.92 -6.65 1.31
C ARG A 29 12.66 -7.50 1.10
N SER A 30 11.71 -7.43 2.03
CA SER A 30 10.51 -8.27 2.04
C SER A 30 9.33 -7.54 1.38
N GLY A 31 8.61 -8.28 0.51
CA GLY A 31 7.32 -7.95 -0.12
C GLY A 31 6.93 -6.48 -0.14
N SER A 32 7.23 -5.79 -1.24
CA SER A 32 6.83 -4.40 -1.41
C SER A 32 5.74 -4.32 -2.47
N HIS A 33 4.50 -4.11 -2.04
CA HIS A 33 3.33 -4.13 -2.91
C HIS A 33 2.96 -2.69 -3.28
N ILE A 34 2.69 -2.48 -4.56
CA ILE A 34 2.27 -1.18 -5.08
C ILE A 34 0.88 -1.32 -5.68
N ALA A 35 -0.01 -0.40 -5.32
CA ALA A 35 -1.31 -0.24 -5.94
C ALA A 35 -1.56 1.23 -6.26
N VAL A 36 -2.40 1.49 -7.25
CA VAL A 36 -2.83 2.86 -7.60
C VAL A 36 -4.33 2.95 -7.40
N ASP A 37 -4.80 3.98 -6.70
CA ASP A 37 -6.24 4.20 -6.55
C ASP A 37 -6.85 5.04 -7.67
N GLU A 38 -8.16 5.25 -7.58
CA GLU A 38 -8.93 6.03 -8.55
C GLU A 38 -8.54 7.52 -8.62
N CYS A 39 -7.90 8.07 -7.58
CA CYS A 39 -7.37 9.42 -7.60
C CYS A 39 -5.96 9.49 -8.21
N GLY A 40 -5.40 8.35 -8.65
CA GLY A 40 -4.03 8.24 -9.17
C GLY A 40 -2.95 8.23 -8.09
N ARG A 41 -3.31 8.10 -6.80
CA ARG A 41 -2.33 8.03 -5.70
C ARG A 41 -1.66 6.67 -5.70
N ILE A 42 -0.37 6.65 -5.38
CA ILE A 42 0.45 5.43 -5.34
C ILE A 42 0.51 4.95 -3.89
N TRP A 43 0.00 3.75 -3.65
CA TRP A 43 -0.01 3.06 -2.38
C TRP A 43 1.12 2.05 -2.33
N TYR A 44 1.97 2.16 -1.32
CA TYR A 44 3.16 1.34 -1.19
C TYR A 44 3.20 0.67 0.19
N ALA A 45 2.97 -0.65 0.23
CA ALA A 45 3.19 -1.43 1.44
C ALA A 45 4.66 -1.79 1.54
N ILE A 46 5.22 -1.52 2.72
CA ILE A 46 6.61 -1.74 3.04
C ILE A 46 6.63 -2.79 4.13
N GLY A 47 6.70 -4.08 3.79
CA GLY A 47 6.87 -5.21 4.72
C GLY A 47 6.40 -4.95 6.17
N ALA A 48 7.35 -4.85 7.10
CA ALA A 48 7.10 -4.61 8.54
C ALA A 48 6.94 -3.12 8.93
N PHE A 49 7.00 -2.20 7.97
CA PHE A 49 7.03 -0.74 8.16
C PHE A 49 5.71 -0.05 7.80
N GLY A 50 4.70 -0.83 7.39
CA GLY A 50 3.35 -0.35 7.14
C GLY A 50 3.16 0.16 5.71
N LEU A 51 2.51 1.32 5.57
CA LEU A 51 2.02 1.84 4.31
C LEU A 51 2.52 3.28 4.06
N ARG A 52 2.83 3.58 2.81
CA ARG A 52 3.13 4.93 2.31
C ARG A 52 2.22 5.25 1.15
N ILE A 53 1.83 6.52 1.05
CA ILE A 53 0.92 7.00 0.01
C ILE A 53 1.58 8.21 -0.62
N TYR A 54 1.74 8.15 -1.93
CA TYR A 54 2.34 9.21 -2.73
C TYR A 54 1.31 9.78 -3.69
N ASP A 55 1.43 11.07 -3.99
CA ASP A 55 0.72 11.69 -5.11
C ASP A 55 1.30 11.23 -6.47
N PRO A 56 0.67 11.57 -7.61
CA PRO A 56 1.18 11.21 -8.93
C PRO A 56 2.56 11.80 -9.26
N SER A 57 3.00 12.85 -8.56
CA SER A 57 4.33 13.45 -8.73
C SER A 57 5.42 12.70 -7.94
N GLY A 58 5.02 11.78 -7.06
CA GLY A 58 5.91 11.02 -6.18
C GLY A 58 6.15 11.65 -4.81
N LEU A 59 5.41 12.70 -4.45
CA LEU A 59 5.48 13.30 -3.11
C LEU A 59 4.70 12.45 -2.10
N GLU A 60 5.32 12.12 -0.96
CA GLU A 60 4.62 11.43 0.13
C GLU A 60 3.56 12.35 0.74
N ILE A 61 2.29 11.94 0.67
CA ILE A 61 1.14 12.70 1.18
C ILE A 61 0.55 12.09 2.44
N ALA A 62 0.83 10.81 2.72
CA ALA A 62 0.46 10.16 3.96
C ALA A 62 1.34 8.93 4.24
N SER A 63 1.48 8.63 5.53
CA SER A 63 2.11 7.40 6.00
C SER A 63 1.32 6.79 7.14
N TRP A 64 1.29 5.47 7.16
CA TRP A 64 0.74 4.69 8.26
C TRP A 64 1.78 3.69 8.75
N ASN A 65 2.37 4.00 9.90
CA ASN A 65 3.34 3.12 10.57
C ASN A 65 2.56 2.10 11.41
N MET A 66 2.58 0.84 10.97
CA MET A 66 1.96 -0.25 11.70
C MET A 66 3.02 -0.97 12.53
N SER A 67 2.76 -1.16 13.83
CA SER A 67 3.55 -2.10 14.64
C SER A 67 3.01 -3.51 14.42
N LEU A 68 3.53 -4.18 13.39
CA LEU A 68 3.17 -5.56 13.06
C LEU A 68 4.02 -6.61 13.81
N GLY A 69 4.88 -6.17 14.74
CA GLY A 69 5.85 -7.04 15.39
C GLY A 69 6.79 -7.66 14.35
N SER A 70 6.80 -8.99 14.28
CA SER A 70 7.55 -9.76 13.27
C SER A 70 6.72 -10.09 12.02
N ASP A 71 5.51 -9.57 11.89
CA ASP A 71 4.67 -9.76 10.69
C ASP A 71 4.96 -8.70 9.60
N THR A 72 4.59 -9.03 8.37
CA THR A 72 4.80 -8.18 7.20
C THR A 72 3.54 -8.13 6.36
N ILE A 73 3.25 -6.96 5.78
CA ILE A 73 2.23 -6.85 4.74
C ILE A 73 2.74 -7.58 3.49
N PHE A 74 1.92 -8.48 2.97
CA PHE A 74 2.16 -9.27 1.77
C PHE A 74 1.19 -8.94 0.64
N GLU A 75 0.08 -8.24 0.89
CA GLU A 75 -0.80 -7.83 -0.20
C GLU A 75 -1.59 -6.59 0.19
N ILE A 76 -1.89 -5.74 -0.79
CA ILE A 76 -2.79 -4.59 -0.64
C ILE A 76 -3.93 -4.74 -1.63
N VAL A 77 -5.16 -4.59 -1.15
CA VAL A 77 -6.35 -4.45 -1.99
C VAL A 77 -6.99 -3.12 -1.70
N LEU A 78 -7.09 -2.28 -2.73
CA LEU A 78 -7.77 -0.99 -2.67
C LEU A 78 -9.24 -1.19 -3.03
N LEU A 79 -10.13 -0.75 -2.15
CA LEU A 79 -11.57 -0.73 -2.35
C LEU A 79 -12.04 0.75 -2.31
N PRO A 80 -13.23 1.08 -2.85
CA PRO A 80 -13.70 2.46 -2.93
C PRO A 80 -13.67 3.26 -1.61
N ASN A 81 -13.84 2.58 -0.47
CA ASN A 81 -13.97 3.22 0.84
C ASN A 81 -13.02 2.65 1.91
N ARG A 82 -12.11 1.76 1.55
CA ARG A 82 -11.21 1.10 2.51
C ARG A 82 -10.04 0.46 1.79
N VAL A 83 -9.03 0.13 2.57
CA VAL A 83 -7.89 -0.66 2.13
C VAL A 83 -7.83 -1.93 2.95
N LEU A 84 -7.60 -3.06 2.29
CA LEU A 84 -7.34 -4.33 2.95
C LEU A 84 -5.86 -4.67 2.79
N LEU A 85 -5.23 -5.05 3.91
CA LEU A 85 -3.84 -5.47 3.96
C LEU A 85 -3.79 -6.91 4.43
N ALA A 86 -3.24 -7.82 3.62
CA ALA A 86 -2.99 -9.19 4.04
C ALA A 86 -1.60 -9.31 4.65
N THR A 87 -1.48 -10.02 5.78
CA THR A 87 -0.20 -10.32 6.45
C THR A 87 0.20 -11.79 6.24
N GLN A 88 1.49 -12.12 6.36
CA GLN A 88 2.00 -13.44 5.94
C GLN A 88 2.74 -14.23 7.03
N VAL A 89 3.53 -13.58 7.89
CA VAL A 89 4.56 -14.31 8.66
C VAL A 89 3.98 -14.97 9.90
N ASN A 90 3.27 -14.22 10.74
CA ASN A 90 2.87 -14.72 12.06
C ASN A 90 1.37 -14.65 12.29
N ALA A 91 0.74 -13.49 12.05
CA ALA A 91 -0.67 -13.31 12.35
C ALA A 91 -1.55 -13.92 11.25
N GLN A 92 -1.08 -13.93 9.99
CA GLN A 92 -1.86 -14.39 8.82
C GLN A 92 -3.27 -13.76 8.78
N THR A 93 -3.31 -12.44 8.97
CA THR A 93 -4.56 -11.69 9.14
C THR A 93 -4.85 -10.79 7.94
N ILE A 94 -6.12 -10.40 7.81
CA ILE A 94 -6.54 -9.30 6.95
C ILE A 94 -6.81 -8.10 7.85
N ILE A 95 -6.07 -7.02 7.65
CA ILE A 95 -6.22 -5.77 8.37
C ILE A 95 -6.98 -4.80 7.48
N GLN A 96 -8.06 -4.25 8.01
CA GLN A 96 -8.79 -3.18 7.34
C GLN A 96 -8.25 -1.82 7.80
N TYR A 97 -7.99 -0.96 6.83
CA TYR A 97 -7.52 0.41 7.03
C TYR A 97 -8.44 1.39 6.31
N ASP A 98 -8.80 2.46 7.01
CA ASP A 98 -9.49 3.60 6.43
C ASP A 98 -8.54 4.80 6.45
N PRO A 99 -8.07 5.25 5.28
CA PRO A 99 -7.08 6.31 5.19
C PRO A 99 -7.66 7.71 5.43
N GLN A 100 -8.99 7.87 5.44
CA GLN A 100 -9.67 9.16 5.51
C GLN A 100 -9.16 10.17 4.44
N LEU A 101 -8.82 9.68 3.24
CA LEU A 101 -8.32 10.51 2.15
C LEU A 101 -9.38 10.73 1.06
N THR A 102 -9.58 11.98 0.65
CA THR A 102 -10.43 12.35 -0.49
C THR A 102 -9.61 12.57 -1.76
N CYS A 103 -10.20 12.37 -2.95
CA CYS A 103 -9.61 12.90 -4.19
C CYS A 103 -9.68 14.44 -4.13
N TYR A 104 -8.64 15.12 -4.62
CA TYR A 104 -8.56 16.57 -4.72
C TYR A 104 -8.49 16.99 -6.19
#